data_AF-A0A2S9JDX3-F1
#
_entry.id   AF-A0A2S9JDX3-F1
#
_cell.length_a   1.000
_cell.length_b   1.000
_cell.length_c   1.000
_cell.angle_alpha   90.00
_cell.angle_beta   90.00
_cell.angle_gamma   90.00
#
_symmetry.space_group_name_H-M   'P 1'
#
loop_
_entity.id
_entity.type
_entity.pdbx_description
1 polymer ?
#
loop_
_entity_poly.entity_id
_entity_poly.type
_entity_poly.pdbx_seq_one_letter_code
_entity_poly.pdbx_strand_id
1 'polypeptide(L)'
;MPHIIVTPLSRLAETATRSGARDMVTLINMGTPVERPAEIAEGRHLFLGFNDIIEPADGMTPPGAEHVHSLIAFGRNWDRQAPLLVHCYAGISRSTAGAYITALALNPELDEVSLAQTLRRNAPSATPNSRLVALGDDILGRKGRMVDAIKAIGRGEDAFEGTPFILPLAVQP
;
A
#
# COMPACT_ATOMS: atom_id res chain seq x y z
N MET A 1 11.79 -9.25 11.80
CA MET A 1 11.98 -7.84 11.38
C MET A 1 10.63 -7.29 10.94
N PRO A 2 10.28 -6.04 11.29
CA PRO A 2 9.02 -5.45 10.85
C PRO A 2 9.01 -5.30 9.33
N HIS A 3 7.88 -5.64 8.72
CA HIS A 3 7.66 -5.60 7.28
C HIS A 3 6.18 -5.38 6.97
N ILE A 4 5.90 -4.97 5.74
CA ILE A 4 4.54 -4.80 5.23
C ILE A 4 4.20 -6.03 4.39
N ILE A 5 2.98 -6.55 4.53
CA ILE A 5 2.44 -7.58 3.66
C ILE A 5 1.35 -6.96 2.81
N VAL A 6 1.48 -7.07 1.50
CA VAL A 6 0.45 -6.65 0.56
C VAL A 6 -0.32 -7.88 0.10
N THR A 7 -1.65 -7.80 0.07
CA THR A 7 -2.52 -8.93 -0.31
C THR A 7 -3.76 -8.45 -1.08
N PRO A 8 -4.36 -9.25 -1.99
CA PRO A 8 -5.70 -8.97 -2.51
C PRO A 8 -6.79 -9.26 -1.46
N LEU A 9 -7.98 -8.69 -1.66
CA LEU A 9 -9.13 -8.90 -0.76
C LEU A 9 -9.51 -10.39 -0.65
N SER A 10 -9.41 -11.14 -1.75
CA SER A 10 -9.69 -12.58 -1.83
C SER A 10 -8.83 -13.43 -0.89
N ARG A 11 -7.66 -12.93 -0.48
CA ARG A 11 -6.68 -13.61 0.39
C ARG A 11 -6.55 -12.95 1.75
N LEU A 12 -7.39 -11.96 2.08
CA LEU A 12 -7.23 -11.11 3.26
C LEU A 12 -7.19 -11.91 4.56
N ALA A 13 -8.21 -12.72 4.83
CA ALA A 13 -8.32 -13.51 6.04
C ALA A 13 -7.18 -14.53 6.16
N GLU A 14 -6.90 -15.29 5.10
CA GLU A 14 -5.80 -16.26 5.06
C GLU A 14 -4.45 -15.59 5.38
N THR A 15 -4.19 -14.41 4.78
CA THR A 15 -2.94 -13.68 4.96
C THR A 15 -2.81 -13.14 6.39
N ALA A 16 -3.90 -12.63 6.97
CA ALA A 16 -3.91 -12.14 8.35
C ALA A 16 -3.58 -13.26 9.34
N THR A 17 -4.29 -14.39 9.25
CA THR A 17 -4.08 -15.55 10.13
C THR A 17 -2.67 -16.11 10.01
N ARG A 18 -2.15 -16.29 8.78
CA ARG A 18 -0.83 -16.89 8.55
C ARG A 18 0.33 -15.99 8.98
N SER A 19 0.18 -14.68 8.85
CA SER A 19 1.25 -13.73 9.19
C SER A 19 1.22 -13.28 10.66
N GLY A 20 0.09 -13.46 11.34
CA GLY A 20 -0.13 -12.91 12.68
C GLY A 20 -0.19 -11.39 12.71
N ALA A 21 -0.51 -10.75 11.57
CA ALA A 21 -0.70 -9.31 11.48
C ALA A 21 -1.80 -8.85 12.46
N ARG A 22 -1.58 -7.69 13.08
CA ARG A 22 -2.50 -7.07 14.05
C ARG A 22 -2.96 -5.68 13.65
N ASP A 23 -2.29 -5.10 12.66
CA ASP A 23 -2.62 -3.81 12.05
C ASP A 23 -2.95 -4.01 10.58
N MET A 24 -3.96 -3.29 10.11
CA MET A 24 -4.43 -3.42 8.74
C MET A 24 -4.76 -2.06 8.14
N VAL A 25 -4.40 -1.90 6.87
CA VAL A 25 -4.86 -0.80 6.02
C VAL A 25 -5.69 -1.37 4.86
N THR A 26 -6.90 -0.87 4.70
CA THR A 26 -7.75 -1.11 3.54
C THR A 26 -7.76 0.12 2.65
N LEU A 27 -7.46 -0.04 1.36
CA LEU A 27 -7.65 0.99 0.34
C LEU A 27 -8.59 0.46 -0.74
N ILE A 28 -9.87 0.83 -0.72
CA ILE A 28 -10.89 0.16 -1.56
C ILE A 28 -12.02 1.11 -1.97
N ASN A 29 -12.84 0.73 -2.96
CA ASN A 29 -14.01 1.52 -3.33
C ASN A 29 -14.97 1.59 -2.14
N MET A 30 -15.51 2.77 -1.85
CA MET A 30 -16.54 2.92 -0.84
C MET A 30 -17.71 1.97 -1.10
N GLY A 31 -18.20 1.34 -0.01
CA GLY A 31 -19.30 0.37 -0.07
C GLY A 31 -18.88 -1.05 -0.49
N THR A 32 -17.60 -1.29 -0.85
CA THR A 32 -17.12 -2.67 -1.06
C THR A 32 -17.18 -3.43 0.27
N PRO A 33 -17.85 -4.57 0.36
CA PRO A 33 -17.85 -5.38 1.57
C PRO A 33 -16.43 -5.85 1.89
N VAL A 34 -15.98 -5.56 3.12
CA VAL A 34 -14.70 -6.03 3.66
C VAL A 34 -14.96 -6.61 5.03
N GLU A 35 -14.80 -7.92 5.16
CA GLU A 35 -14.82 -8.59 6.45
C GLU A 35 -13.46 -8.41 7.13
N ARG A 36 -13.43 -7.72 8.27
CA ARG A 36 -12.21 -7.53 9.04
C ARG A 36 -11.80 -8.88 9.68
N PRO A 37 -10.57 -9.37 9.46
CA PRO A 37 -10.07 -10.56 10.13
C PRO A 37 -10.15 -10.41 11.66
N ALA A 38 -10.48 -11.49 12.36
CA ALA A 38 -10.71 -11.47 13.81
C ALA A 38 -9.46 -11.04 14.62
N GLU A 39 -8.27 -11.26 14.07
CA GLU A 39 -6.98 -10.89 14.65
C GLU A 39 -6.72 -9.38 14.65
N ILE A 40 -7.39 -8.63 13.77
CA ILE A 40 -7.24 -7.18 13.63
C ILE A 40 -8.30 -6.51 14.49
N ALA A 41 -7.90 -5.83 15.57
CA ALA A 41 -8.83 -5.02 16.36
C ALA A 41 -9.34 -3.80 15.56
N GLU A 42 -10.56 -3.33 15.85
CA GLU A 42 -11.15 -2.17 15.15
C GLU A 42 -10.25 -0.92 15.20
N GLY A 43 -9.70 -0.60 16.38
CA GLY A 43 -8.77 0.52 16.54
C GLY A 43 -7.39 0.33 15.88
N ARG A 44 -7.12 -0.84 15.31
CA ARG A 44 -5.89 -1.17 14.56
C ARG A 44 -6.17 -1.37 13.06
N HIS A 45 -7.32 -0.89 12.59
CA HIS A 45 -7.72 -0.94 11.19
C HIS A 45 -7.93 0.47 10.64
N LEU A 46 -7.10 0.89 9.70
CA LEU A 46 -7.36 2.07 8.88
C LEU A 46 -8.14 1.66 7.62
N PHE A 47 -9.31 2.26 7.42
CA PHE A 47 -10.10 2.09 6.20
C PHE A 47 -10.10 3.38 5.38
N LEU A 48 -9.61 3.30 4.14
CA LEU A 48 -9.56 4.41 3.18
C LEU A 48 -10.41 4.08 1.96
N GLY A 49 -11.46 4.88 1.76
CA GLY A 49 -12.50 4.61 0.77
C GLY A 49 -12.44 5.52 -0.45
N PHE A 50 -11.92 5.02 -1.57
CA PHE A 50 -11.83 5.74 -2.84
C PHE A 50 -11.65 4.79 -4.03
N ASN A 51 -11.97 5.28 -5.22
CA ASN A 51 -11.87 4.56 -6.48
C ASN A 51 -10.42 4.49 -6.98
N ASP A 52 -10.07 3.38 -7.64
CA ASP A 52 -8.73 3.16 -8.21
C ASP A 52 -8.51 3.92 -9.52
N ILE A 53 -8.55 5.25 -9.44
CA ILE A 53 -8.46 6.15 -10.60
C ILE A 53 -7.37 7.19 -10.37
N ILE A 54 -6.78 7.67 -11.47
CA ILE A 54 -5.70 8.65 -11.46
C ILE A 54 -6.18 10.06 -11.86
N GLU A 55 -7.28 10.12 -12.59
CA GLU A 55 -7.98 11.34 -12.98
C GLU A 55 -9.40 11.33 -12.40
N PRO A 56 -9.97 12.49 -12.02
CA PRO A 56 -11.37 12.57 -11.61
C PRO A 56 -12.29 12.03 -12.71
N ALA A 57 -13.33 11.32 -12.30
CA ALA A 57 -14.37 10.80 -13.17
C ALA A 57 -15.74 10.95 -12.49
N ASP A 58 -16.78 11.22 -13.29
CA ASP A 58 -18.13 11.46 -12.76
C ASP A 58 -18.62 10.29 -11.91
N GLY A 59 -19.12 10.60 -10.71
CA GLY A 59 -19.60 9.62 -9.74
C GLY A 59 -18.50 8.78 -9.08
N MET A 60 -17.21 9.08 -9.30
CA MET A 60 -16.09 8.40 -8.66
C MET A 60 -15.26 9.35 -7.80
N THR A 61 -14.81 8.85 -6.66
CA THR A 61 -13.92 9.57 -5.74
C THR A 61 -12.48 9.12 -5.98
N PRO A 62 -11.59 9.97 -6.53
CA PRO A 62 -10.18 9.62 -6.64
C PRO A 62 -9.49 9.64 -5.26
N PRO A 63 -8.29 9.04 -5.11
CA PRO A 63 -7.48 9.28 -3.92
C PRO A 63 -7.14 10.78 -3.78
N GLY A 64 -7.20 11.26 -2.55
CA GLY A 64 -6.92 12.64 -2.15
C GLY A 64 -5.85 12.74 -1.06
N ALA A 65 -5.38 13.96 -0.78
CA ALA A 65 -4.28 14.21 0.14
C ALA A 65 -4.61 13.76 1.58
N GLU A 66 -5.86 13.91 1.99
CA GLU A 66 -6.37 13.46 3.29
C GLU A 66 -6.19 11.95 3.49
N HIS A 67 -6.43 11.14 2.46
CA HIS A 67 -6.21 9.70 2.52
C HIS A 67 -4.73 9.36 2.77
N VAL A 68 -3.83 10.09 2.12
CA VAL A 68 -2.38 9.88 2.25
C VAL A 68 -1.87 10.37 3.61
N HIS A 69 -2.39 11.48 4.13
CA HIS A 69 -2.09 11.92 5.50
C HIS A 69 -2.52 10.89 6.54
N SER A 70 -3.73 10.35 6.43
CA SER A 70 -4.21 9.28 7.32
C SER A 70 -3.36 8.02 7.21
N LEU A 71 -2.97 7.62 5.99
CA LEU A 71 -2.07 6.48 5.76
C LEU A 71 -0.72 6.68 6.45
N ILE A 72 -0.08 7.83 6.25
CA ILE A 72 1.22 8.16 6.85
C ILE A 72 1.12 8.21 8.38
N ALA A 73 0.07 8.85 8.92
CA ALA A 73 -0.15 8.92 10.36
C ALA A 73 -0.33 7.52 10.98
N PHE A 74 -1.14 6.67 10.35
CA PHE A 74 -1.33 5.30 10.79
C PHE A 74 -0.02 4.49 10.74
N GLY A 75 0.71 4.58 9.61
CA GLY A 75 2.01 3.93 9.46
C GLY A 75 3.02 4.35 10.51
N ARG A 76 3.08 5.64 10.88
CA ARG A 76 3.96 6.16 11.94
C ARG A 76 3.58 5.68 13.34
N ASN A 77 2.29 5.44 13.58
CA ASN A 77 1.76 4.95 14.86
C ASN A 77 1.81 3.42 15.00
N TRP A 78 2.10 2.69 13.93
CA TRP A 78 2.28 1.23 13.97
C TRP A 78 3.47 0.85 14.86
N ASP A 79 3.20 -0.01 15.86
CA ASP A 79 4.17 -0.43 16.89
C ASP A 79 5.27 -1.36 16.39
N ARG A 80 5.12 -1.91 15.16
CA ARG A 80 6.08 -2.79 14.47
C ARG A 80 6.40 -4.10 15.21
N GLN A 81 5.55 -4.55 16.13
CA GLN A 81 5.69 -5.84 16.81
C GLN A 81 5.21 -7.03 15.96
N ALA A 82 4.24 -6.78 15.08
CA ALA A 82 3.73 -7.73 14.07
C ALA A 82 3.73 -7.05 12.69
N PRO A 83 3.65 -7.82 11.58
CA PRO A 83 3.58 -7.25 10.23
C PRO A 83 2.37 -6.32 10.07
N LEU A 84 2.55 -5.28 9.24
CA LEU A 84 1.44 -4.43 8.81
C LEU A 84 0.80 -5.04 7.56
N LEU A 85 -0.49 -5.33 7.61
CA LEU A 85 -1.24 -5.84 6.46
C LEU A 85 -1.81 -4.68 5.64
N VAL A 86 -1.57 -4.64 4.33
CA VAL A 86 -2.10 -3.60 3.43
C VAL A 86 -2.81 -4.29 2.27
N HIS A 87 -4.07 -3.97 2.03
CA HIS A 87 -4.83 -4.59 0.96
C HIS A 87 -5.70 -3.61 0.20
N CYS A 88 -6.04 -4.01 -1.01
CA CYS A 88 -7.11 -3.42 -1.81
C CYS A 88 -7.92 -4.56 -2.42
N TYR A 89 -8.73 -4.29 -3.44
CA TYR A 89 -9.48 -5.36 -4.11
C TYR A 89 -8.55 -6.40 -4.76
N ALA A 90 -7.73 -5.99 -5.73
CA ALA A 90 -6.88 -6.88 -6.52
C ALA A 90 -5.44 -7.04 -5.99
N GLY A 91 -5.01 -6.28 -4.98
CA GLY A 91 -3.63 -6.34 -4.50
C GLY A 91 -2.56 -5.78 -5.47
N ILE A 92 -2.96 -5.04 -6.51
CA ILE A 92 -2.07 -4.62 -7.61
C ILE A 92 -1.72 -3.12 -7.60
N SER A 93 -2.69 -2.24 -7.34
CA SER A 93 -2.57 -0.78 -7.57
C SER A 93 -2.60 0.05 -6.29
N ARG A 94 -3.76 0.14 -5.61
CA ARG A 94 -3.88 0.94 -4.37
C ARG A 94 -3.03 0.43 -3.22
N SER A 95 -3.03 -0.88 -2.96
CA SER A 95 -2.30 -1.46 -1.84
C SER A 95 -0.79 -1.42 -2.02
N THR A 96 -0.31 -1.61 -3.26
CA THR A 96 1.11 -1.52 -3.58
C THR A 96 1.61 -0.08 -3.46
N ALA A 97 0.82 0.92 -3.92
CA ALA A 97 1.09 2.34 -3.68
C ALA A 97 1.08 2.67 -2.17
N GLY A 98 0.05 2.20 -1.44
CA GLY A 98 -0.08 2.44 -0.01
C GLY A 98 1.10 1.86 0.80
N ALA A 99 1.52 0.64 0.49
CA ALA A 99 2.68 0.01 1.11
C ALA A 99 3.98 0.76 0.81
N TYR A 100 4.17 1.18 -0.45
CA TYR A 100 5.34 1.95 -0.87
C TYR A 100 5.45 3.30 -0.14
N ILE A 101 4.35 4.06 -0.08
CA ILE A 101 4.25 5.32 0.67
C ILE A 101 4.55 5.08 2.15
N THR A 102 3.96 4.03 2.74
CA THR A 102 4.11 3.74 4.17
C THR A 102 5.56 3.40 4.51
N ALA A 103 6.23 2.57 3.71
CA ALA A 103 7.64 2.23 3.92
C ALA A 103 8.55 3.47 3.86
N LEU A 104 8.35 4.35 2.88
CA LEU A 104 9.12 5.60 2.73
C LEU A 104 8.78 6.66 3.79
N ALA A 105 7.58 6.62 4.34
CA ALA A 105 7.19 7.48 5.46
C ALA A 105 7.83 7.03 6.78
N LEU A 106 8.09 5.73 6.93
CA LEU A 106 8.73 5.12 8.10
C LEU A 106 10.25 5.20 8.06
N ASN A 107 10.85 5.28 6.87
CA ASN A 107 12.28 5.35 6.68
C ASN A 107 12.65 6.49 5.72
N PRO A 108 12.90 7.71 6.25
CA PRO A 108 13.27 8.86 5.44
C PRO A 108 14.50 8.65 4.54
N GLU A 109 15.46 7.83 4.99
CA GLU A 109 16.71 7.56 4.26
C GLU A 109 16.59 6.42 3.24
N LEU A 110 15.45 5.73 3.19
CA LEU A 110 15.23 4.65 2.23
C LEU A 110 15.13 5.20 0.80
N ASP A 111 15.98 4.68 -0.07
CA ASP A 111 16.01 5.04 -1.48
C ASP A 111 14.73 4.58 -2.20
N GLU A 112 14.09 5.53 -2.88
CA GLU A 112 12.82 5.32 -3.57
C GLU A 112 12.95 4.28 -4.69
N VAL A 113 14.04 4.35 -5.48
CA VAL A 113 14.28 3.46 -6.63
C VAL A 113 14.47 2.02 -6.18
N SER A 114 15.31 1.80 -5.17
CA SER A 114 15.62 0.48 -4.62
C SER A 114 14.39 -0.20 -4.03
N LEU A 115 13.53 0.57 -3.35
CA LEU A 115 12.26 0.06 -2.85
C LEU A 115 11.28 -0.25 -3.99
N ALA A 116 11.16 0.61 -5.02
CA ALA A 116 10.30 0.36 -6.18
C ALA A 116 10.72 -0.92 -6.93
N GLN A 117 12.02 -1.12 -7.12
CA GLN A 117 12.55 -2.34 -7.71
C GLN A 117 12.28 -3.58 -6.85
N THR A 118 12.41 -3.46 -5.52
CA THR A 118 12.07 -4.54 -4.59
C THR A 118 10.58 -4.89 -4.67
N LEU A 119 9.73 -3.88 -4.73
CA LEU A 119 8.29 -4.04 -4.92
C LEU A 119 8.00 -4.81 -6.22
N ARG A 120 8.60 -4.42 -7.36
CA ARG A 120 8.44 -5.13 -8.64
C ARG A 120 8.92 -6.58 -8.57
N ARG A 121 10.09 -6.83 -7.98
CA ARG A 121 10.64 -8.19 -7.84
C ARG A 121 9.73 -9.10 -7.02
N ASN A 122 9.16 -8.58 -5.94
CA ASN A 122 8.32 -9.35 -5.04
C ASN A 122 6.87 -9.48 -5.56
N ALA A 123 6.45 -8.61 -6.48
CA ALA A 123 5.13 -8.61 -7.08
C ALA A 123 5.19 -8.21 -8.58
N PRO A 124 5.40 -9.19 -9.48
CA PRO A 124 5.53 -8.93 -10.92
C PRO A 124 4.32 -8.20 -11.54
N SER A 125 3.12 -8.38 -11.00
CA SER A 125 1.91 -7.70 -11.47
C SER A 125 1.69 -6.29 -10.90
N ALA A 126 2.46 -5.88 -9.89
CA ALA A 126 2.23 -4.61 -9.20
C ALA A 126 2.26 -3.42 -10.16
N THR A 127 1.25 -2.56 -10.09
CA THR A 127 1.17 -1.33 -10.87
C THR A 127 0.65 -0.25 -9.95
N PRO A 128 1.52 0.32 -9.08
CA PRO A 128 1.10 1.25 -8.05
C PRO A 128 0.31 2.43 -8.61
N ASN A 129 -0.78 2.81 -7.95
CA ASN A 129 -1.61 3.95 -8.35
C ASN A 129 -0.78 5.24 -8.36
N SER A 130 -0.54 5.79 -9.56
CA SER A 130 0.38 6.93 -9.74
C SER A 130 -0.10 8.20 -9.04
N ARG A 131 -1.42 8.41 -8.90
CA ARG A 131 -1.99 9.55 -8.18
C ARG A 131 -1.70 9.46 -6.68
N LEU A 132 -1.90 8.30 -6.05
CA LEU A 132 -1.51 8.08 -4.66
C LEU A 132 -0.01 8.32 -4.45
N VAL A 133 0.83 7.79 -5.35
CA VAL A 133 2.28 7.96 -5.27
C VAL A 133 2.68 9.43 -5.38
N ALA A 134 2.09 10.18 -6.30
CA ALA A 134 2.34 11.63 -6.44
C ALA A 134 1.96 12.41 -5.18
N LEU A 135 0.77 12.15 -4.62
CA LEU A 135 0.35 12.76 -3.36
C LEU A 135 1.30 12.39 -2.20
N GLY A 136 1.75 11.14 -2.14
CA GLY A 136 2.74 10.67 -1.17
C GLY A 136 4.10 11.35 -1.32
N ASP A 137 4.56 11.53 -2.55
CA ASP A 137 5.81 12.22 -2.86
C ASP A 137 5.79 13.66 -2.33
N ASP A 138 4.73 14.40 -2.65
CA ASP A 138 4.55 15.80 -2.26
C ASP A 138 4.50 15.94 -0.73
N ILE A 139 3.68 15.11 -0.06
CA ILE A 139 3.51 15.16 1.40
C ILE A 139 4.79 14.77 2.13
N LEU A 140 5.58 13.83 1.60
CA LEU A 140 6.85 13.42 2.17
C LEU A 140 8.04 14.29 1.73
N GLY A 141 7.82 15.26 0.84
CA GLY A 141 8.86 16.15 0.33
C GLY A 141 9.94 15.43 -0.49
N ARG A 142 9.57 14.36 -1.22
CA ARG A 142 10.52 13.56 -2.02
C ARG A 142 10.89 14.18 -3.36
N LYS A 143 10.23 15.29 -3.76
CA LYS A 143 10.59 16.14 -4.91
C LYS A 143 10.58 15.36 -6.24
N GLY A 144 9.57 14.53 -6.43
CA GLY A 144 9.34 13.70 -7.62
C GLY A 144 10.04 12.34 -7.61
N ARG A 145 10.97 12.07 -6.68
CA ARG A 145 11.75 10.82 -6.69
C ARG A 145 10.89 9.55 -6.54
N MET A 146 9.80 9.60 -5.76
CA MET A 146 8.87 8.48 -5.65
C MET A 146 8.14 8.24 -6.97
N VAL A 147 7.69 9.32 -7.62
CA VAL A 147 6.99 9.26 -8.91
C VAL A 147 7.91 8.69 -9.98
N ASP A 148 9.14 9.20 -10.07
CA ASP A 148 10.13 8.75 -11.04
C ASP A 148 10.50 7.27 -10.84
N ALA A 149 10.67 6.83 -9.59
CA ALA A 149 10.94 5.43 -9.26
C ALA A 149 9.81 4.48 -9.69
N ILE A 150 8.55 4.84 -9.40
CA ILE A 150 7.40 4.04 -9.83
C ILE A 150 7.23 4.06 -11.35
N LYS A 151 7.47 5.20 -12.00
CA LYS A 151 7.46 5.30 -13.46
C LYS A 151 8.54 4.42 -14.10
N ALA A 152 9.72 4.34 -13.51
CA ALA A 152 10.84 3.55 -14.01
C ALA A 152 10.57 2.03 -13.99
N ILE A 153 9.83 1.52 -13.00
CA ILE A 153 9.43 0.09 -12.96
C ILE A 153 8.22 -0.22 -13.87
N GLY A 154 7.60 0.79 -14.47
CA GLY A 154 6.55 0.68 -15.48
C GLY A 154 5.27 -0.04 -15.03
N ARG A 155 4.43 -0.38 -16.00
CA ARG A 155 3.27 -1.25 -15.81
C ARG A 155 3.72 -2.68 -15.55
N GLY A 156 3.06 -3.37 -14.62
CA GLY A 156 3.32 -4.78 -14.33
C GLY A 156 2.77 -5.76 -15.34
N GLU A 157 3.05 -7.04 -15.08
CA GLU A 157 2.49 -8.17 -15.80
C GLU A 157 0.96 -8.21 -15.69
N ASP A 158 0.30 -8.75 -16.71
CA ASP A 158 -1.15 -8.94 -16.71
C ASP A 158 -1.54 -9.95 -15.63
N ALA A 159 -2.47 -9.55 -14.76
CA ALA A 159 -3.02 -10.41 -13.73
C ALA A 159 -4.44 -9.97 -13.35
N PHE A 160 -5.27 -10.94 -12.97
CA PHE A 160 -6.59 -10.66 -12.38
C PHE A 160 -6.45 -10.08 -10.96
N GLU A 161 -5.51 -10.63 -10.19
CA GLU A 161 -5.13 -10.17 -8.86
C GLU A 161 -3.65 -10.46 -8.60
N GLY A 162 -3.06 -9.76 -7.64
CA GLY A 162 -1.71 -10.01 -7.14
C GLY A 162 -1.68 -11.16 -6.14
N THR A 163 -0.50 -11.75 -5.96
CA THR A 163 -0.26 -12.71 -4.88
C THR A 163 0.22 -12.01 -3.62
N PRO A 164 -0.09 -12.51 -2.41
CA PRO A 164 0.44 -11.94 -1.18
C PRO A 164 1.97 -11.87 -1.22
N PHE A 165 2.54 -10.72 -0.89
CA PHE A 165 4.00 -10.52 -0.90
C PHE A 165 4.47 -9.62 0.24
N ILE A 166 5.75 -9.73 0.57
CA ILE A 166 6.40 -8.92 1.60
C ILE A 166 7.07 -7.72 0.94
N LEU A 167 6.81 -6.52 1.45
CA LEU A 167 7.61 -5.33 1.18
C LEU A 167 8.44 -5.00 2.44
N PRO A 168 9.78 -5.07 2.37
CA PRO A 168 10.62 -4.80 3.54
C PRO A 168 10.68 -3.29 3.84
N LEU A 169 11.00 -2.94 5.08
CA LEU A 169 11.22 -1.53 5.51
C LEU A 169 12.68 -1.07 5.34
N ALA A 170 13.55 -1.97 4.89
CA ALA A 170 14.93 -1.71 4.54
C ALA A 170 15.28 -2.56 3.32
N VAL A 171 16.00 -1.98 2.37
CA VAL A 171 16.59 -2.70 1.24
C VAL A 171 18.09 -2.80 1.51
N GLN A 172 18.66 -3.99 1.33
CA GLN A 172 20.11 -4.13 1.34
C GLN A 172 20.66 -3.52 0.04
N PRO A 173 21.80 -2.80 0.10
CA PRO A 173 22.46 -2.27 -1.09
C PRO A 173 22.95 -3.38 -2.03
#